data_AF-A0A7V7N1R4-F1
#
_entry.id   AF-A0A7V7N1R4-F1
#
_cell.length_a   1.000
_cell.length_b   1.000
_cell.length_c   1.000
_cell.angle_alpha   90.00
_cell.angle_beta   90.00
_cell.angle_gamma   90.00
#
_symmetry.space_group_name_H-M   'P 1'
#
loop_
_entity.id
_entity.type
_entity.pdbx_description
1 polymer ?
#
loop_
_entity_poly.entity_id
_entity_poly.type
_entity_poly.pdbx_seq_one_letter_code
_entity_poly.pdbx_strand_id
1 'polypeptide(L)'
;MKKMIYMLCLLATAATAQMDNLNTAAALVDRQLSQNNEQIMAALTAVISKKSGLSEAEIMQRDWLDDSLKKTVLRHYYEQLPPGIAYSGLWFHVVTDSAKLNQMLIDRNVPLWPPNRPNVFVWLVEEQPDGSLSHATLDSAGQYWLHKMLKNKGIEHQFYNSMDAELLQFKPEDV
;
A
#
# COMPACT_ATOMS: atom_id res chain seq x y z
N MET A 1 14.90 7.59 33.28
CA MET A 1 14.00 7.15 32.18
C MET A 1 14.67 7.51 30.86
N LYS A 2 15.21 6.51 30.14
CA LYS A 2 15.95 6.71 28.87
C LYS A 2 14.95 6.73 27.70
N LYS A 3 15.03 7.76 26.85
CA LYS A 3 14.26 7.88 25.62
C LYS A 3 14.83 6.88 24.58
N MET A 4 14.03 5.92 24.14
CA MET A 4 14.39 5.01 23.04
C MET A 4 14.08 5.69 21.70
N ILE A 5 15.08 5.78 20.84
CA ILE A 5 14.99 6.29 19.48
C ILE A 5 14.80 5.08 18.57
N TYR A 6 13.65 4.98 17.89
CA TYR A 6 13.41 4.00 16.83
C TYR A 6 13.95 4.58 15.52
N MET A 7 15.04 4.02 15.01
CA MET A 7 15.65 4.43 13.75
C MET A 7 15.25 3.47 12.64
N LEU A 8 14.34 3.91 11.77
CA LEU A 8 13.96 3.22 10.54
C LEU A 8 14.99 3.58 9.45
N CYS A 9 15.88 2.65 9.10
CA CYS A 9 16.80 2.81 7.98
C CYS A 9 16.14 2.32 6.68
N LEU A 10 15.81 3.26 5.79
CA LEU A 10 15.34 2.97 4.43
C LEU A 10 16.54 2.96 3.47
N LEU A 11 16.96 1.77 3.03
CA LEU A 11 17.92 1.61 1.94
C LEU A 11 17.15 1.51 0.62
N ALA A 12 17.26 2.54 -0.23
CA ALA A 12 16.63 2.55 -1.55
C ALA A 12 17.59 1.96 -2.60
N THR A 13 17.41 0.70 -2.96
CA THR A 13 18.07 0.11 -4.14
C THR A 13 17.31 0.52 -5.40
N ALA A 14 17.97 1.17 -6.35
CA ALA A 14 17.40 1.59 -7.62
C ALA A 14 17.21 0.41 -8.59
N ALA A 15 16.38 -0.56 -8.20
CA ALA A 15 15.78 -1.51 -9.13
C ALA A 15 14.51 -0.86 -9.69
N THR A 16 14.51 -0.53 -10.98
CA THR A 16 13.36 0.05 -11.67
C THR A 16 12.35 -1.05 -12.00
N ALA A 17 11.51 -1.38 -11.05
CA ALA A 17 10.37 -2.26 -11.28
C ALA A 17 9.17 -1.43 -11.78
N GLN A 18 8.53 -1.93 -12.84
CA GLN A 18 7.33 -1.32 -13.39
C GLN A 18 6.13 -1.77 -12.55
N MET A 19 5.46 -0.83 -11.91
CA MET A 19 4.29 -1.14 -11.09
C MET A 19 3.06 -1.46 -11.94
N ASP A 20 2.63 -2.73 -11.94
CA ASP A 20 1.39 -3.16 -12.62
C ASP A 20 0.11 -2.68 -11.92
N ASN A 21 0.19 -2.26 -10.65
CA ASN A 21 -0.99 -2.11 -9.79
C ASN A 21 -1.38 -0.65 -9.47
N LEU A 22 -0.88 0.36 -10.20
CA LEU A 22 -1.18 1.78 -9.94
C LEU A 22 -2.65 2.17 -10.19
N ASN A 23 -3.41 1.32 -10.87
CA ASN A 23 -4.80 1.57 -11.27
C ASN A 23 -5.81 0.90 -10.34
N THR A 24 -5.35 0.35 -9.23
CA THR A 24 -6.23 -0.16 -8.19
C THR A 24 -5.86 0.45 -6.85
N ALA A 25 -6.90 0.69 -6.05
CA ALA A 25 -6.77 1.02 -4.65
C ALA A 25 -7.87 0.33 -3.87
N ALA A 26 -7.62 0.18 -2.58
CA ALA A 26 -8.55 -0.40 -1.63
C ALA A 26 -8.81 0.60 -0.50
N ALA A 27 -10.07 0.74 -0.12
CA ALA A 27 -10.47 1.47 1.09
C ALA A 27 -10.92 0.44 2.14
N LEU A 28 -10.50 0.61 3.38
CA LEU A 28 -10.99 -0.21 4.49
C LEU A 28 -12.38 0.28 4.89
N VAL A 29 -13.36 -0.62 4.96
CA VAL A 29 -14.76 -0.29 5.28
C VAL A 29 -15.33 -1.25 6.31
N ASP A 30 -16.16 -0.77 7.23
CA ASP A 30 -16.73 -1.60 8.30
C ASP A 30 -17.81 -2.58 7.79
N ARG A 31 -18.52 -2.21 6.72
CA ARG A 31 -19.63 -2.99 6.16
C ARG A 31 -19.82 -2.76 4.67
N GLN A 32 -20.41 -3.75 4.02
CA GLN A 32 -20.93 -3.60 2.67
C GLN A 32 -22.12 -2.64 2.70
N LEU A 33 -22.05 -1.57 1.94
CA LEU A 33 -23.15 -0.61 1.79
C LEU A 33 -23.91 -0.90 0.50
N SER A 34 -25.21 -0.62 0.50
CA SER A 34 -26.07 -0.71 -0.69
C SER A 34 -25.88 0.48 -1.63
N GLN A 35 -25.39 1.61 -1.12
CA GLN A 35 -24.95 2.77 -1.91
C GLN A 35 -23.43 2.91 -1.84
N ASN A 36 -22.76 2.56 -2.95
CA ASN A 36 -21.30 2.50 -3.02
C ASN A 36 -20.63 3.86 -3.33
N ASN A 37 -21.38 4.96 -3.48
CA ASN A 37 -20.84 6.20 -4.03
C ASN A 37 -19.72 6.82 -3.18
N GLU A 38 -19.89 6.88 -1.87
CA GLU A 38 -18.87 7.42 -0.96
C GLU A 38 -17.62 6.52 -0.94
N GLN A 39 -17.81 5.20 -0.91
CA GLN A 39 -16.73 4.22 -0.93
C GLN A 39 -15.95 4.24 -2.25
N ILE A 40 -16.65 4.43 -3.38
CA ILE A 40 -16.03 4.63 -4.69
C ILE A 40 -15.18 5.89 -4.69
N MET A 41 -15.69 7.00 -4.16
CA MET A 41 -14.91 8.25 -4.11
C MET A 41 -13.71 8.14 -3.18
N ALA A 42 -13.85 7.48 -2.03
CA ALA A 42 -12.72 7.21 -1.13
C ALA A 42 -11.64 6.35 -1.81
N ALA A 43 -12.04 5.27 -2.47
CA ALA A 43 -11.10 4.42 -3.20
C ALA A 43 -10.47 5.13 -4.40
N LEU A 44 -11.22 5.95 -5.15
CA LEU A 44 -10.69 6.79 -6.23
C LEU A 44 -9.68 7.81 -5.71
N THR A 45 -9.92 8.41 -4.54
CA THR A 45 -8.97 9.31 -3.88
C THR A 45 -7.65 8.60 -3.62
N ALA A 46 -7.70 7.36 -3.12
CA ALA A 46 -6.50 6.55 -2.91
C ALA A 46 -5.77 6.22 -4.23
N VAL A 47 -6.50 5.90 -5.32
CA VAL A 47 -5.89 5.71 -6.65
C VAL A 47 -5.18 6.98 -7.12
N ILE A 48 -5.81 8.14 -6.94
CA ILE A 48 -5.26 9.43 -7.37
C ILE A 48 -4.06 9.81 -6.51
N SER A 49 -4.11 9.60 -5.20
CA SER A 49 -2.98 9.77 -4.27
C SER A 49 -1.78 8.93 -4.72
N LYS A 50 -2.00 7.65 -5.02
CA LYS A 50 -0.99 6.73 -5.54
C LYS A 50 -0.37 7.18 -6.87
N LYS A 51 -1.19 7.71 -7.78
CA LYS A 51 -0.75 8.19 -9.09
C LYS A 51 -0.03 9.53 -9.04
N SER A 52 -0.45 10.43 -8.17
CA SER A 52 0.07 11.79 -8.10
C SER A 52 1.20 11.98 -7.08
N GLY A 53 1.31 11.08 -6.10
CA GLY A 53 2.18 11.24 -4.94
C GLY A 53 1.64 12.21 -3.89
N LEU A 54 0.46 12.79 -4.11
CA LEU A 54 -0.17 13.75 -3.19
C LEU A 54 -0.93 13.02 -2.08
N SER A 55 -0.99 13.64 -0.90
CA SER A 55 -1.81 13.12 0.19
C SER A 55 -3.30 13.23 -0.12
N GLU A 56 -4.11 12.37 0.51
CA GLU A 56 -5.58 12.42 0.36
C GLU A 56 -6.13 13.79 0.79
N ALA A 57 -5.55 14.40 1.83
CA ALA A 57 -5.92 15.74 2.28
C ALA A 57 -5.68 16.81 1.21
N GLU A 58 -4.53 16.78 0.52
CA GLU A 58 -4.23 17.72 -0.57
C GLU A 58 -5.17 17.54 -1.76
N ILE A 59 -5.56 16.30 -2.07
CA ILE A 59 -6.49 16.00 -3.16
C ILE A 59 -7.89 16.56 -2.84
N MET A 60 -8.36 16.35 -1.62
CA MET A 60 -9.67 16.83 -1.16
C MET A 60 -9.75 18.38 -1.13
N GLN A 61 -8.65 19.06 -0.83
CA GLN A 61 -8.61 20.53 -0.81
C GLN A 61 -8.64 21.17 -2.19
N ARG A 62 -8.19 20.46 -3.23
CA ARG A 62 -8.05 20.99 -4.59
C ARG A 62 -9.25 20.73 -5.50
N ASP A 63 -10.32 20.14 -4.96
CA ASP A 63 -11.58 19.84 -5.64
C ASP A 63 -11.41 19.09 -6.97
N TRP A 64 -10.35 18.27 -7.07
CA TRP A 64 -10.08 17.44 -8.24
C TRP A 64 -11.00 16.22 -8.34
N LEU A 65 -11.74 15.94 -7.26
CA LEU A 65 -12.63 14.81 -7.13
C LEU A 65 -14.05 15.22 -7.48
N ASP A 66 -14.50 14.82 -8.66
CA ASP A 66 -15.88 14.98 -9.08
C ASP A 66 -16.50 13.65 -9.52
N ASP A 67 -17.82 13.66 -9.71
CA ASP A 67 -18.58 12.50 -10.15
C ASP A 67 -18.19 11.99 -11.54
N SER A 68 -17.50 12.80 -12.37
CA SER A 68 -17.05 12.35 -13.68
C SER A 68 -15.96 11.28 -13.57
N LEU A 69 -15.15 11.30 -12.51
CA LEU A 69 -14.12 10.29 -12.27
C LEU A 69 -14.69 8.90 -12.04
N LYS A 70 -15.95 8.79 -11.57
CA LYS A 70 -16.65 7.51 -11.44
C LYS A 70 -16.75 6.77 -12.78
N LYS A 71 -16.76 7.49 -13.91
CA LYS A 71 -16.76 6.91 -15.26
C LYS A 71 -15.45 6.22 -15.64
N THR A 72 -14.41 6.33 -14.82
CA THR A 72 -13.15 5.61 -14.98
C THR A 72 -13.17 4.26 -14.28
N VAL A 73 -14.14 3.99 -13.40
CA VAL A 73 -14.24 2.73 -12.67
C VAL A 73 -14.70 1.62 -13.61
N LEU A 74 -13.87 0.60 -13.78
CA LEU A 74 -14.18 -0.60 -14.58
C LEU A 74 -14.89 -1.66 -13.73
N ARG A 75 -14.44 -1.85 -12.49
CA ARG A 75 -15.00 -2.82 -11.55
C ARG A 75 -14.74 -2.40 -10.11
N HIS A 76 -15.62 -2.83 -9.22
CA HIS A 76 -15.42 -2.76 -7.77
C HIS A 76 -15.81 -4.09 -7.13
N TYR A 77 -15.15 -4.45 -6.04
CA TYR A 77 -15.45 -5.68 -5.30
C TYR A 77 -14.98 -5.57 -3.85
N TYR A 78 -15.47 -6.48 -3.01
CA TYR A 78 -15.08 -6.56 -1.61
C TYR A 78 -14.15 -7.76 -1.38
N GLU A 79 -13.09 -7.56 -0.61
CA GLU A 79 -12.19 -8.62 -0.13
C GLU A 79 -12.34 -8.72 1.40
N GLN A 80 -12.56 -9.93 1.91
CA GLN A 80 -12.64 -10.16 3.36
C GLN A 80 -11.25 -10.09 4.00
N LEU A 81 -11.18 -9.63 5.25
CA LEU A 81 -9.94 -9.72 6.01
C LEU A 81 -9.61 -11.19 6.33
N PRO A 82 -8.32 -11.55 6.41
CA PRO A 82 -7.91 -12.87 6.85
C PRO A 82 -8.43 -13.19 8.27
N PRO A 83 -8.70 -14.48 8.56
CA PRO A 83 -9.00 -14.90 9.92
C PRO A 83 -7.82 -14.58 10.85
N GLY A 84 -8.11 -14.07 12.05
CA GLY A 84 -7.09 -13.73 13.05
C GLY A 84 -6.75 -12.23 13.15
N ILE A 85 -7.22 -11.38 12.23
CA ILE A 85 -7.12 -9.93 12.39
C ILE A 85 -8.20 -9.43 13.33
N ALA A 86 -7.81 -8.69 14.38
CA ALA A 86 -8.71 -8.10 15.39
C ALA A 86 -9.49 -6.87 14.87
N TYR A 87 -10.01 -6.95 13.65
CA TYR A 87 -10.85 -5.91 13.04
C TYR A 87 -11.90 -6.56 12.14
N SER A 88 -13.17 -6.21 12.36
CA SER A 88 -14.29 -6.65 11.54
C SER A 88 -14.56 -5.62 10.45
N GLY A 89 -14.10 -5.90 9.24
CA GLY A 89 -14.37 -5.05 8.09
C GLY A 89 -14.12 -5.77 6.77
N LEU A 90 -14.06 -4.99 5.70
CA LEU A 90 -13.82 -5.44 4.34
C LEU A 90 -12.86 -4.46 3.67
N TRP A 91 -12.07 -4.95 2.72
CA TRP A 91 -11.40 -4.09 1.75
C TRP A 91 -12.34 -3.87 0.57
N PHE A 92 -12.69 -2.62 0.31
CA PHE A 92 -13.42 -2.21 -0.88
C PHE A 92 -12.43 -1.82 -1.98
N HIS A 93 -12.32 -2.65 -3.01
CA HIS A 93 -11.42 -2.46 -4.12
C HIS A 93 -12.10 -1.74 -5.27
N VAL A 94 -11.39 -0.79 -5.86
CA VAL A 94 -11.76 -0.15 -7.13
C VAL A 94 -10.64 -0.37 -8.13
N VAL A 95 -11.03 -0.74 -9.35
CA VAL A 95 -10.12 -0.86 -10.50
C VAL A 95 -10.56 0.14 -11.55
N THR A 96 -9.62 0.99 -11.96
CA THR A 96 -9.87 2.07 -12.92
C THR A 96 -9.25 1.80 -14.28
N ASP A 97 -9.83 2.39 -15.31
CA ASP A 97 -9.23 2.52 -16.63
C ASP A 97 -8.06 3.51 -16.54
N SER A 98 -6.84 2.98 -16.67
CA SER A 98 -5.61 3.76 -16.56
C SER A 98 -5.53 4.89 -17.58
N ALA A 99 -5.89 4.63 -18.84
CA ALA A 99 -5.72 5.59 -19.92
C ALA A 99 -6.69 6.76 -19.72
N LYS A 100 -7.95 6.43 -19.45
CA LYS A 100 -8.99 7.44 -19.20
C LYS A 100 -8.72 8.24 -17.94
N LEU A 101 -8.34 7.59 -16.84
CA LEU A 101 -8.01 8.28 -15.59
C LEU A 101 -6.79 9.17 -15.76
N ASN A 102 -5.72 8.71 -16.40
CA ASN A 102 -4.53 9.53 -16.61
C ASN A 102 -4.84 10.76 -17.46
N GLN A 103 -5.61 10.61 -18.55
CA GLN A 103 -6.03 11.76 -19.36
C GLN A 103 -6.81 12.77 -18.53
N MET A 104 -7.78 12.29 -17.75
CA MET A 104 -8.58 13.13 -16.86
C MET A 104 -7.77 13.84 -15.77
N LEU A 105 -6.69 13.24 -15.30
CA LEU A 105 -5.78 13.84 -14.32
C LEU A 105 -4.87 14.89 -14.99
N ILE A 106 -4.38 14.62 -16.20
CA ILE A 106 -3.60 15.57 -17.00
C ILE A 106 -4.44 16.81 -17.33
N ASP A 107 -5.68 16.62 -17.79
CA ASP A 107 -6.61 17.70 -18.11
C ASP A 107 -6.89 18.61 -16.90
N ARG A 108 -6.80 18.06 -15.68
CA ARG A 108 -6.97 18.77 -14.41
C ARG A 108 -5.66 19.33 -13.83
N ASN A 109 -4.55 19.25 -14.57
CA ASN A 109 -3.21 19.61 -14.10
C ASN A 109 -2.80 18.91 -12.79
N VAL A 110 -3.27 17.67 -12.59
CA VAL A 110 -2.81 16.84 -11.47
C VAL A 110 -1.45 16.26 -11.85
N PRO A 111 -0.41 16.44 -11.03
CA PRO A 111 0.89 15.84 -11.31
C PRO A 111 0.75 14.32 -11.37
N LEU A 112 1.42 13.69 -12.34
CA LEU A 112 1.50 12.25 -12.46
C LEU A 112 2.91 11.81 -12.15
N TRP A 113 3.01 10.90 -11.20
CA TRP A 113 4.26 10.39 -10.69
C TRP A 113 4.59 9.12 -11.51
N PRO A 114 5.84 8.95 -12.00
CA PRO A 114 6.18 7.97 -13.03
C PRO A 114 5.95 6.51 -12.58
N PRO A 115 5.69 5.58 -13.51
CA PRO A 115 5.37 4.19 -13.15
C PRO A 115 6.54 3.43 -12.50
N ASN A 116 7.77 3.87 -12.74
CA ASN A 116 8.97 3.27 -12.16
C ASN A 116 9.13 3.76 -10.73
N ARG A 117 8.75 2.91 -9.79
CA ARG A 117 8.86 3.18 -8.34
C ARG A 117 10.05 2.41 -7.78
N PRO A 118 10.78 2.97 -6.81
CA PRO A 118 11.81 2.21 -6.10
C PRO A 118 11.15 1.08 -5.30
N ASN A 119 11.80 -0.09 -5.32
CA ASN A 119 11.42 -1.20 -4.46
C ASN A 119 11.94 -0.96 -3.03
N VAL A 120 11.10 -1.26 -2.03
CA VAL A 120 11.42 -1.09 -0.61
C VAL A 120 11.64 -2.44 0.04
N PHE A 121 12.81 -2.63 0.63
CA PHE A 121 13.07 -3.78 1.47
C PHE A 121 12.55 -3.53 2.89
N VAL A 122 11.73 -4.43 3.40
CA VAL A 122 11.06 -4.27 4.70
C VAL A 122 11.57 -5.33 5.67
N TRP A 123 12.25 -4.87 6.72
CA TRP A 123 12.57 -5.69 7.88
C TRP A 123 11.61 -5.33 9.02
N LEU A 124 10.73 -6.27 9.37
CA LEU A 124 9.75 -6.10 10.44
C LEU A 124 10.10 -6.99 11.64
N VAL A 125 10.04 -6.39 12.83
CA VAL A 125 10.16 -7.07 14.12
C VAL A 125 8.92 -6.76 14.97
N GLU A 126 8.46 -7.74 15.73
CA GLU A 126 7.29 -7.64 16.59
C GLU A 126 7.70 -7.90 18.04
N GLU A 127 7.10 -7.13 18.96
CA GLU A 127 7.23 -7.35 20.39
C GLU A 127 6.21 -8.41 20.83
N GLN A 128 6.71 -9.44 21.48
CA GLN A 128 5.91 -10.55 22.02
C GLN A 128 5.30 -10.17 23.38
N PRO A 129 4.29 -10.92 23.88
CA PRO A 129 3.67 -10.65 25.18
C PRO A 129 4.64 -10.66 26.37
N ASP A 130 5.78 -11.33 26.23
CA ASP A 130 6.85 -11.38 27.23
C ASP A 130 7.88 -10.24 27.10
N GLY A 131 7.66 -9.32 26.15
CA GLY A 131 8.56 -8.19 25.85
C GLY A 131 9.76 -8.55 24.98
N SER A 132 9.89 -9.82 24.54
CA SER A 132 10.94 -10.21 23.61
C SER A 132 10.64 -9.70 22.20
N LEU A 133 11.69 -9.47 21.40
CA LEU A 133 11.57 -9.08 20.00
C LEU A 133 11.82 -10.29 19.11
N SER A 134 10.89 -10.56 18.20
CA SER A 134 11.06 -11.58 17.17
C SER A 134 10.85 -10.98 15.78
N HIS A 135 11.35 -11.64 14.74
CA HIS A 135 10.94 -11.32 13.38
C HIS A 135 9.42 -11.53 13.26
N ALA A 136 8.76 -10.63 12.54
CA ALA A 136 7.35 -10.82 12.20
C ALA A 136 7.21 -12.07 11.33
N THR A 137 6.23 -12.91 11.63
CA THR A 137 5.92 -14.06 10.78
C THR A 137 5.11 -13.62 9.57
N LEU A 138 5.14 -14.42 8.49
CA LEU A 138 4.41 -14.12 7.25
C LEU A 138 2.91 -13.88 7.46
N ASP A 139 2.33 -14.52 8.48
CA ASP A 139 0.91 -14.46 8.83
C ASP A 139 0.61 -13.50 9.98
N SER A 140 1.60 -12.74 10.44
CA SER A 140 1.40 -11.76 11.52
C SER A 140 0.48 -10.62 11.08
N ALA A 141 -0.30 -10.11 12.03
CA ALA A 141 -1.17 -8.95 11.78
C ALA A 141 -0.36 -7.71 11.39
N GLY A 142 0.82 -7.51 11.99
CA GLY A 142 1.71 -6.39 11.67
C GLY A 142 2.18 -6.45 10.22
N GLN A 143 2.66 -7.62 9.77
CA GLN A 143 3.08 -7.80 8.38
C GLN A 143 1.91 -7.61 7.41
N TYR A 144 0.74 -8.17 7.71
CA TYR A 144 -0.45 -8.01 6.88
C TYR A 144 -0.83 -6.53 6.68
N TRP A 145 -0.93 -5.76 7.76
CA TRP A 145 -1.32 -4.35 7.69
C TRP A 145 -0.28 -3.50 6.96
N LEU A 146 1.01 -3.75 7.21
CA LEU A 146 2.09 -3.05 6.53
C LEU A 146 2.10 -3.38 5.02
N HIS A 147 1.92 -4.65 4.66
CA HIS A 147 1.79 -5.09 3.27
C HIS A 147 0.63 -4.38 2.56
N LYS A 148 -0.56 -4.38 3.17
CA LYS A 148 -1.75 -3.71 2.61
C LYS A 148 -1.52 -2.20 2.47
N MET A 149 -0.91 -1.54 3.47
CA MET A 149 -0.59 -0.11 3.40
C MET A 149 0.35 0.22 2.24
N LEU A 150 1.46 -0.52 2.10
CA LEU A 150 2.45 -0.31 1.03
C LEU A 150 1.83 -0.56 -0.35
N LYS A 151 1.04 -1.64 -0.50
CA LYS A 151 0.31 -1.95 -1.72
C LYS A 151 -0.68 -0.84 -2.10
N ASN A 152 -1.42 -0.31 -1.12
CA ASN A 152 -2.38 0.78 -1.36
C ASN A 152 -1.67 2.07 -1.78
N LYS A 153 -0.49 2.36 -1.21
CA LYS A 153 0.37 3.48 -1.62
C LYS A 153 1.11 3.27 -2.94
N GLY A 154 1.07 2.08 -3.52
CA GLY A 154 1.81 1.78 -4.75
C GLY A 154 3.30 1.75 -4.56
N ILE A 155 3.72 1.27 -3.40
CA ILE A 155 5.11 1.04 -3.06
C ILE A 155 5.39 -0.44 -3.24
N GLU A 156 6.32 -0.74 -4.14
CA GLU A 156 6.76 -2.11 -4.36
C GLU A 156 7.62 -2.47 -3.17
N HIS A 157 7.43 -3.65 -2.63
CA HIS A 157 8.12 -4.02 -1.42
C HIS A 157 8.33 -5.51 -1.32
N GLN A 158 9.40 -5.86 -0.63
CA GLN A 158 9.77 -7.22 -0.29
C GLN A 158 10.02 -7.29 1.21
N PHE A 159 9.30 -8.18 1.90
CA PHE A 159 9.59 -8.47 3.29
C PHE A 159 10.82 -9.37 3.38
N TYR A 160 11.73 -9.04 4.30
CA TYR A 160 12.81 -9.93 4.68
C TYR A 160 12.23 -11.19 5.29
N ASN A 161 12.48 -12.34 4.66
CA ASN A 161 12.19 -13.64 5.25
C ASN A 161 13.49 -14.23 5.79
N SER A 162 13.64 -14.24 7.11
CA SER A 162 14.81 -14.82 7.77
C SER A 162 14.91 -16.34 7.62
N MET A 163 13.82 -17.01 7.25
CA MET A 163 13.81 -18.47 7.01
C MET A 163 14.22 -18.83 5.58
N ASP A 164 13.94 -17.96 4.60
CA ASP A 164 14.36 -18.15 3.19
C ASP A 164 15.70 -17.49 2.88
N ALA A 165 16.10 -16.50 3.68
CA ALA A 165 17.47 -16.06 3.71
C ALA A 165 18.29 -17.24 4.22
N GLU A 166 18.78 -18.06 3.28
CA GLU A 166 20.11 -18.65 3.41
C GLU A 166 21.01 -17.50 3.85
N LEU A 167 21.12 -17.31 5.17
CA LEU A 167 22.21 -16.59 5.78
C LEU A 167 23.41 -17.10 5.03
N LEU A 168 24.02 -16.20 4.22
CA LEU A 168 25.28 -16.39 3.55
C LEU A 168 26.03 -17.45 4.33
N GLN A 169 26.08 -18.68 3.80
CA GLN A 169 26.89 -19.74 4.36
C GLN A 169 28.32 -19.25 4.09
N PHE A 170 28.76 -18.27 4.88
CA PHE A 170 30.13 -17.83 4.95
C PHE A 170 30.86 -19.05 5.45
N LYS A 171 31.41 -19.80 4.51
CA LYS A 171 32.30 -20.88 4.88
C LYS A 171 33.63 -20.22 5.20
N PRO A 172 34.41 -20.77 6.14
CA PRO A 172 35.74 -20.25 6.45
C PRO A 172 36.68 -20.16 5.23
N GLU A 173 36.33 -20.82 4.12
CA GLU A 173 37.02 -20.81 2.83
C GLU A 173 36.71 -19.57 1.95
N ASP A 174 35.75 -18.72 2.34
CA ASP A 174 35.39 -17.49 1.62
C ASP A 174 36.15 -16.23 2.12
N VAL A 175 37.16 -16.38 3.00
CA VAL A 175 38.00 -15.31 3.57
C VAL A 175 39.48 -15.55 3.30
#